data_AF-A0A6J4SPL6-F1
#
_entry.id   AF-A0A6J4SPL6-F1
#
_cell.length_a   1.000
_cell.length_b   1.000
_cell.length_c   1.000
_cell.angle_alpha   90.00
_cell.angle_beta   90.00
_cell.angle_gamma   90.00
#
_symmetry.space_group_name_H-M   'P 1'
#
loop_
_entity.id
_entity.type
_entity.pdbx_description
1 polymer ?
#
loop_
_entity_poly.entity_id
_entity_poly.type
_entity_poly.pdbx_seq_one_letter_code
_entity_poly.pdbx_strand_id
1 'polypeptide(L)' 'MIAYCRIGERSAHTWFVLHELLGQEDVKNYDGSWTEWGNLVDVPVEKDV' A
#
# COMPACT_ATOMS: atom_id res chain seq x y z
N MET A 1 -1.76 -4.32 -8.76
CA MET A 1 -1.46 -4.59 -7.32
C MET A 1 -1.21 -3.28 -6.60
N ILE A 2 -1.60 -3.15 -5.33
CA ILE A 2 -1.38 -1.93 -4.54
C ILE A 2 -0.57 -2.29 -3.29
N ALA A 3 0.61 -1.68 -3.13
CA ALA A 3 1.44 -1.82 -1.94
C ALA A 3 1.13 -0.68 -0.95
N TYR A 4 0.99 -0.99 0.34
CA TYR A 4 0.76 0.01 1.39
C TYR A 4 1.48 -0.39 2.69
N CYS A 5 1.72 0.57 3.57
CA CYS A 5 2.26 0.31 4.91
C CYS A 5 1.62 1.24 5.96
N ARG A 6 2.41 1.99 6.73
CA ARG A 6 1.95 3.05 7.63
C ARG A 6 1.93 4.42 6.94
N ILE A 7 3.03 4.87 6.36
CA ILE A 7 3.22 6.22 5.75
C ILE A 7 3.87 6.15 4.35
N GLY A 8 3.71 5.03 3.63
CA GLY A 8 4.13 4.87 2.23
C GLY A 8 5.62 4.58 1.98
N GLU A 9 6.49 4.81 2.96
CA GLU A 9 7.95 4.73 2.86
C GLU A 9 8.44 3.27 2.73
N ARG A 10 7.83 2.36 3.50
CA ARG A 10 8.18 0.93 3.44
C ARG A 10 7.52 0.21 2.27
N SER A 11 6.33 0.65 1.85
CA SER A 11 5.66 0.08 0.68
C SER A 11 6.33 0.51 -0.63
N ALA A 12 7.06 1.64 -0.66
CA ALA A 12 7.89 2.04 -1.78
C ALA A 12 8.98 1.00 -2.12
N HIS A 13 9.60 0.38 -1.10
CA HIS A 13 10.57 -0.69 -1.31
C HIS A 13 9.94 -1.90 -2.00
N THR A 14 8.73 -2.30 -1.58
CA THR A 14 8.01 -3.42 -2.19
C THR A 14 7.56 -3.07 -3.60
N TRP A 15 7.06 -1.85 -3.83
CA TRP A 15 6.73 -1.35 -5.16
C TRP A 15 7.94 -1.41 -6.09
N PHE A 16 9.13 -0.96 -5.64
CA PHE A 16 10.36 -1.02 -6.43
C PHE A 16 10.71 -2.45 -6.85
N VAL A 17 10.66 -3.41 -5.90
CA VAL A 17 10.93 -4.82 -6.23
C VAL A 17 9.92 -5.35 -7.26
N LEU A 18 8.63 -5.08 -7.07
CA LEU A 18 7.58 -5.60 -7.95
C LEU A 18 7.62 -4.96 -9.35
N HIS A 19 7.79 -3.66 -9.42
CA HIS A 19 7.77 -2.90 -10.67
C HIS A 19 9.11 -2.99 -11.41
N GLU A 20 10.21 -2.62 -10.75
CA GLU A 20 11.52 -2.48 -11.42
C GLU A 20 12.26 -3.80 -11.57
N LEU A 21 12.14 -4.73 -10.60
CA LEU A 21 12.91 -5.99 -10.64
C LEU A 21 12.11 -7.16 -11.24
N LEU A 22 10.80 -7.22 -10.96
CA LEU A 22 9.93 -8.30 -11.42
C LEU A 22 9.08 -7.94 -12.65
N GLY A 23 9.16 -6.69 -13.12
CA GLY A 23 8.51 -6.25 -14.36
C GLY A 23 6.98 -6.21 -14.28
N GLN A 24 6.39 -6.06 -13.09
CA GLN A 24 4.94 -5.90 -12.97
C GLN A 24 4.55 -4.44 -13.22
N GLU A 25 4.00 -4.16 -14.40
CA GLU A 25 3.71 -2.78 -14.85
C GLU A 25 2.50 -2.16 -14.12
N ASP A 26 1.50 -2.94 -13.71
CA ASP A 26 0.31 -2.43 -13.00
C ASP A 26 0.46 -2.56 -11.47
N VAL A 27 1.53 -1.98 -10.91
CA VAL A 27 1.75 -1.91 -9.46
C VAL A 27 1.85 -0.46 -9.02
N LYS A 28 1.08 -0.11 -7.99
CA LYS A 28 1.03 1.24 -7.42
C LYS A 28 1.39 1.22 -5.94
N ASN A 29 2.09 2.25 -5.48
CA ASN A 29 2.31 2.50 -4.07
C ASN A 29 1.21 3.43 -3.54
N TYR A 30 0.50 3.04 -2.49
CA TYR A 30 -0.46 3.90 -1.80
C TYR A 30 0.24 4.62 -0.65
N ASP A 31 0.58 5.88 -0.89
CA ASP A 31 1.40 6.73 -0.02
C ASP A 31 0.70 7.11 1.28
N GLY A 32 -0.60 7.44 1.24
CA GLY A 32 -1.40 7.72 2.43
C GLY A 32 -1.47 6.55 3.41
N SER A 33 -1.40 5.32 2.87
CA SER A 33 -1.22 4.08 3.63
C SER A 33 -2.21 3.95 4.79
N TRP A 34 -1.89 3.18 5.84
CA TRP A 34 -2.80 3.00 6.96
C TRP A 34 -3.05 4.29 7.77
N THR A 35 -2.14 5.27 7.75
CA THR A 35 -2.41 6.55 8.42
C THR A 35 -3.55 7.32 7.77
N GLU A 36 -3.73 7.20 6.45
CA GLU A 36 -4.91 7.76 5.78
C GLU A 36 -6.11 6.82 5.96
N TRP A 37 -5.99 5.55 5.53
CA TRP A 37 -7.12 4.61 5.51
C TRP A 37 -7.74 4.37 6.89
N GLY A 38 -6.91 4.26 7.93
CA GLY A 38 -7.38 4.03 9.30
C GLY A 38 -8.07 5.24 9.94
N ASN A 39 -7.99 6.43 9.32
CA ASN A 39 -8.64 7.65 9.79
C ASN A 39 -9.82 8.11 8.90
N LEU A 40 -10.07 7.44 7.77
CA LEU A 40 -11.23 7.74 6.92
C LEU A 40 -12.52 7.26 7.60
N VAL A 41 -13.57 8.06 7.45
CA VAL A 41 -14.91 7.71 7.93
C VAL A 41 -15.58 6.81 6.90
N ASP A 42 -16.28 5.78 7.37
CA ASP A 42 -17.11 4.88 6.55
C ASP A 42 -16.35 4.10 5.47
N VAL A 43 -15.12 3.67 5.78
CA VAL A 43 -14.35 2.74 4.93
C VAL A 43 -14.33 1.34 5.52
N PRO A 44 -14.32 0.28 4.68
CA PRO A 44 -14.26 -1.09 5.16
C PRO A 44 -12.90 -1.38 5.83
N VAL A 45 -12.95 -2.07 6.96
CA VAL A 45 -11.79 -2.56 7.71
C VAL A 45 -12.04 -3.99 8.14
N GLU A 46 -11.22 -4.91 7.63
CA GLU A 46 -11.18 -6.29 8.11
C GLU A 46 -10.30 -6.38 9.36
N LYS A 47 -10.69 -7.21 10.33
CA LYS A 47 -9.94 -7.50 11.55
C LYS A 47 -9.86 -9.00 11.72
N ASP A 48 -8.70 -9.51 12.10
CA ASP A 48 -8.59 -10.91 12.54
C ASP A 48 -9.47 -11.10 13.79
N VAL A 49 -10.29 -12.15 13.76
CA VAL A 49 -11.20 -12.57 14.85
C VAL A 49 -10.50 -13.52 15.81
#